data_AF-A0A1R1YGC9-F1
#
_entry.id   AF-A0A1R1YGC9-F1
#
_cell.length_a   1.000
_cell.length_b   1.000
_cell.length_c   1.000
_cell.angle_alpha   90.00
_cell.angle_beta   90.00
_cell.angle_gamma   90.00
#
_symmetry.space_group_name_H-M   'P 1'
#
loop_
_entity.id
_entity.type
_entity.pdbx_description
1 polymer ?
#
loop_
_entity_poly.entity_id
_entity_poly.type
_entity_poly.pdbx_seq_one_letter_code
_entity_poly.pdbx_strand_id
1 'polypeptide(L)' 'MSKTLNYEDQKIDLYQTVKIEEDIMTVNIPNFKEISTTKMIELVTKQLKPLGEIKDISAL' A
#
# COMPACT_ATOMS: atom_id res chain seq x y z
N MET A 1 3.94 -8.20 -10.99
CA MET A 1 4.58 -6.88 -11.15
C MET A 1 4.71 -6.28 -9.75
N SER A 2 5.92 -5.94 -9.30
CA SER A 2 6.10 -5.17 -8.07
C SER A 2 5.77 -3.70 -8.36
N LYS A 3 4.96 -3.08 -7.50
CA LYS A 3 4.75 -1.62 -7.51
C LYS A 3 5.64 -1.02 -6.42
N THR A 4 6.23 0.12 -6.72
CA THR A 4 7.04 0.89 -5.77
C THR A 4 6.31 2.18 -5.41
N LEU A 5 6.33 2.51 -4.13
CA LEU A 5 5.87 3.80 -3.61
C LEU A 5 7.10 4.67 -3.34
N ASN A 6 7.12 5.88 -3.92
CA ASN A 6 8.23 6.82 -3.71
C ASN A 6 7.88 7.78 -2.56
N TYR A 7 8.77 7.91 -1.59
CA TYR A 7 8.67 8.84 -0.47
C TYR A 7 10.05 9.42 -0.14
N GLU A 8 10.24 10.74 -0.22
CA GLU A 8 11.50 11.42 0.15
C GLU A 8 12.76 10.68 -0.36
N ASP A 9 12.78 10.37 -1.66
CA ASP A 9 13.83 9.60 -2.36
C ASP A 9 13.99 8.13 -1.96
N GLN A 10 13.23 7.65 -0.97
CA GLN A 10 13.10 6.24 -0.63
C GLN A 10 12.08 5.53 -1.53
N LYS A 11 12.40 4.30 -1.91
CA LYS A 11 11.50 3.38 -2.61
C LYS A 11 10.98 2.33 -1.63
N ILE A 12 9.68 2.24 -1.53
CA ILE A 12 8.99 1.25 -0.69
C ILE A 12 8.36 0.23 -1.62
N ASP A 13 8.85 -1.01 -1.55
CA ASP A 13 8.30 -2.10 -2.32
C ASP A 13 6.93 -2.54 -1.77
N LEU A 14 5.94 -2.59 -2.65
CA LEU A 14 4.60 -3.06 -2.35
C LEU A 14 4.46 -4.51 -2.81
N TYR A 15 4.13 -5.40 -1.88
CA TYR A 15 3.89 -6.81 -2.17
C TYR A 15 2.39 -7.03 -2.36
N GLN A 16 2.01 -7.38 -3.57
CA GLN A 16 0.61 -7.56 -3.93
C GLN A 16 0.25 -9.04 -4.01
N THR A 17 -0.89 -9.41 -3.42
CA THR A 17 -1.56 -10.69 -3.64
C THR A 17 -2.94 -10.42 -4.23
N VAL A 18 -3.27 -11.10 -5.33
CA VAL A 18 -4.57 -10.97 -6.00
C VAL A 18 -5.40 -12.19 -5.67
N LYS A 19 -6.59 -11.97 -5.09
CA LYS A 19 -7.60 -13.00 -4.91
C LYS A 19 -8.67 -12.83 -5.99
N ILE A 20 -8.57 -13.62 -7.05
CA ILE A 20 -9.43 -13.50 -8.24
C ILE A 20 -10.90 -13.80 -7.91
N GLU A 21 -11.16 -14.74 -7.00
CA GLU A 21 -12.52 -15.13 -6.61
C GLU A 21 -13.31 -14.01 -5.91
N GLU A 22 -12.63 -13.14 -5.18
CA GLU A 22 -13.26 -12.06 -4.42
C GLU A 22 -13.19 -10.71 -5.14
N ASP A 23 -12.52 -10.64 -6.30
CA ASP A 23 -12.11 -9.41 -6.99
C ASP A 23 -11.44 -8.40 -6.03
N ILE A 24 -10.64 -8.94 -5.09
CA ILE A 24 -9.94 -8.18 -4.06
C ILE A 24 -8.44 -8.31 -4.26
N MET A 25 -7.77 -7.17 -4.14
CA MET A 25 -6.32 -7.06 -4.12
C MET A 25 -5.86 -6.71 -2.72
N THR A 26 -5.02 -7.54 -2.12
CA THR A 26 -4.34 -7.24 -0.86
C THR A 26 -2.94 -6.74 -1.15
N VAL A 27 -2.56 -5.62 -0.53
CA VAL A 27 -1.23 -5.02 -0.65
C VAL A 27 -0.59 -5.00 0.73
N ASN A 28 0.52 -5.73 0.87
CA ASN A 28 1.34 -5.75 2.06
C ASN A 28 2.49 -4.76 1.92
N ILE A 29 2.71 -4.02 3.00
CA ILE A 29 3.65 -2.91 3.04
C ILE A 29 4.55 -3.11 4.26
N PRO A 30 5.88 -3.18 4.08
CA PRO A 30 6.78 -3.29 5.20
C PRO A 30 6.71 -2.03 6.07
N ASN A 31 6.77 -2.20 7.40
CA ASN A 31 6.80 -1.08 8.31
C ASN A 31 8.11 -0.30 8.13
N PHE A 32 8.00 0.99 7.80
CA PHE A 32 9.14 1.90 7.67
C PHE A 32 9.25 2.72 8.95
N LYS A 33 10.25 2.42 9.80
CA LYS A 33 10.43 3.08 11.11
C LYS A 33 10.54 4.61 11.03
N GLU A 34 10.97 5.14 9.89
CA GLU A 34 11.15 6.56 9.64
C GLU A 34 9.85 7.27 9.25
N ILE A 35 8.83 6.50 8.83
CA ILE A 35 7.54 7.02 8.36
C ILE A 35 6.48 6.67 9.40
N SER A 36 5.77 7.67 9.90
CA SER A 36 4.65 7.42 10.82
C SER A 36 3.53 6.64 10.11
N THR A 37 2.83 5.78 10.85
CA THR A 37 1.71 4.98 10.31
C THR A 37 0.68 5.86 9.60
N THR A 38 0.32 7.02 10.18
CA THR A 38 -0.61 7.97 9.56
C THR A 38 -0.10 8.49 8.21
N LYS A 39 1.19 8.81 8.11
CA LYS A 39 1.78 9.27 6.86
C LYS A 39 1.80 8.16 5.81
N MET A 40 2.08 6.92 6.24
CA MET A 40 2.05 5.76 5.37
C MET A 40 0.64 5.53 4.79
N ILE A 41 -0.40 5.62 5.63
CA ILE A 41 -1.80 5.50 5.20
C ILE A 41 -2.15 6.58 4.16
N GLU A 42 -1.74 7.83 4.37
CA GLU A 42 -1.96 8.93 3.42
C GLU A 42 -1.35 8.62 2.05
N LEU A 43 -0.07 8.21 2.03
CA LEU A 43 0.68 7.90 0.82
C LEU A 43 0.07 6.74 0.05
N VAL A 44 -0.26 5.66 0.76
CA VAL A 44 -0.83 4.44 0.18
C VAL A 44 -2.23 4.72 -0.37
N THR A 45 -3.06 5.45 0.37
CA THR A 45 -4.40 5.85 -0.08
C THR A 45 -4.30 6.64 -1.39
N LYS A 46 -3.39 7.61 -1.47
CA LYS A 46 -3.19 8.42 -2.68
C LYS A 46 -2.78 7.58 -3.90
N GLN A 47 -1.89 6.61 -3.69
CA GLN A 47 -1.39 5.72 -4.75
C GLN A 47 -2.39 4.65 -5.18
N LEU A 48 -3.19 4.11 -4.25
CA LEU A 48 -4.13 3.03 -4.53
C LEU A 48 -5.50 3.54 -4.99
N LYS A 49 -5.90 4.77 -4.66
CA LYS A 49 -7.18 5.37 -5.07
C LYS A 49 -7.48 5.29 -6.58
N PRO A 50 -6.51 5.44 -7.49
CA PRO A 50 -6.76 5.26 -8.93
C PRO A 50 -6.98 3.80 -9.36
N LEU A 51 -6.63 2.84 -8.50
CA LEU A 51 -6.67 1.40 -8.81
C LEU A 51 -7.97 0.75 -8.35
N GLY A 52 -8.72 1.38 -7.44
CA GLY A 52 -9.98 0.87 -6.93
C GLY A 52 -10.37 1.50 -5.60
N GLU A 53 -11.43 0.95 -5.01
CA GLU A 53 -11.90 1.31 -3.68
C GLU A 53 -11.11 0.56 -2.60
N ILE A 54 -10.68 1.29 -1.57
CA ILE A 54 -10.01 0.70 -0.42
C ILE A 54 -11.11 0.30 0.59
N LYS A 55 -11.31 -1.01 0.74
CA LYS A 55 -12.32 -1.56 1.67
C LYS A 55 -11.89 -1.51 3.13
N ASP A 56 -10.61 -1.73 3.40
CA ASP A 56 -10.06 -1.80 4.75
C ASP A 56 -8.57 -1.45 4.77
N ILE A 57 -8.09 -0.95 5.91
CA ILE A 57 -6.67 -0.69 6.18
C ILE A 57 -6.36 -1.18 7.59
N SER A 58 -5.45 -2.14 7.70
CA SER A 58 -4.92 -2.63 8.96
C SER A 58 -3.44 -2.28 9.12
N ALA A 59 -3.04 -1.95 10.34
CA ALA A 59 -1.66 -1.74 10.75
C ALA A 59 -1.43 -2.47 12.08
N LEU A 60 -0.34 -3.24 12.15
CA LEU A 60 0.09 -3.99 13.34
C LEU A 60 1.26 -3.29 14.03
#